data_AF-X8AM15-F1
#
_entry.id   AF-X8AM15-F1
#
_cell.length_a   1.000
_cell.length_b   1.000
_cell.length_c   1.000
_cell.angle_alpha   90.00
_cell.angle_beta   90.00
_cell.angle_gamma   90.00
#
_symmetry.space_group_name_H-M   'P 1'
#
loop_
_entity.id
_entity.type
_entity.pdbx_description
1 polymer ?
#
loop_
_entity_poly.entity_id
_entity_poly.type
_entity_poly.pdbx_seq_one_letter_code
_entity_poly.pdbx_strand_id
1 'polypeptide(L)'
;MDARECLHKVDALSDEALTQARSRLNPAAGAMLSALWVASANRLVLMIHHLAVDGVSWRILVEDLNLGWAQHHSGQPVVLPATGTSFARWSALLVEHARRPDVVGTVEAWRQVATTPAALPALHPVVDTFAAAGHLSASLDTETTRMLLGAVPAAFHAGSTTSC
;
A
#
# COMPACT_ATOMS: atom_id res chain seq x y z
N MET A 1 17.55 -8.85 9.28
CA MET A 1 17.63 -7.87 8.17
C MET A 1 18.35 -6.66 8.72
N ASP A 2 19.53 -6.34 8.22
CA ASP A 2 20.23 -5.11 8.59
C ASP A 2 19.76 -3.99 7.65
N ALA A 3 19.30 -2.86 8.20
CA ALA A 3 18.86 -1.72 7.40
C ALA A 3 19.96 -1.20 6.44
N ARG A 4 21.23 -1.43 6.78
CA ARG A 4 22.40 -1.09 5.95
C ARG A 4 22.47 -1.89 4.65
N GLU A 5 21.85 -3.07 4.59
CA GLU A 5 21.80 -3.90 3.39
C GLU A 5 20.74 -3.39 2.39
N CYS A 6 19.77 -2.61 2.87
CA CYS A 6 18.67 -2.09 2.04
C CYS A 6 18.86 -0.62 1.64
N LEU A 7 19.68 0.16 2.34
CA LEU A 7 19.87 1.59 2.09
C LEU A 7 21.17 1.88 1.32
N HIS A 8 21.04 2.50 0.15
CA HIS A 8 22.18 2.90 -0.67
C HIS A 8 22.23 4.42 -0.83
N LYS A 9 23.42 5.01 -0.68
CA LYS A 9 23.63 6.43 -0.95
C LYS A 9 23.86 6.66 -2.45
N VAL A 10 23.21 7.67 -3.00
CA VAL A 10 23.41 8.13 -4.39
C VAL A 10 23.57 9.65 -4.42
N ASP A 11 24.30 10.14 -5.41
CA ASP A 11 24.58 11.58 -5.53
C ASP A 11 23.39 12.36 -6.08
N ALA A 12 22.60 11.76 -6.98
CA ALA A 12 21.43 12.37 -7.58
C ALA A 12 20.30 11.35 -7.78
N LEU A 13 19.07 11.84 -7.84
CA LEU A 13 17.90 11.05 -8.20
C LEU A 13 17.84 10.95 -9.73
N SER A 14 17.93 9.74 -10.26
CA SER A 14 17.85 9.46 -11.71
C SER A 14 17.07 8.18 -11.98
N ASP A 15 16.55 8.04 -13.20
CA ASP A 15 15.84 6.83 -13.63
C ASP A 15 16.71 5.58 -13.54
N GLU A 16 18.01 5.73 -13.81
CA GLU A 16 18.98 4.64 -13.65
C GLU A 16 19.10 4.22 -12.17
N ALA A 17 19.25 5.18 -11.25
CA ALA A 17 19.33 4.90 -9.82
C ALA A 17 18.04 4.22 -9.32
N LEU A 18 16.87 4.67 -9.79
CA LEU A 18 15.58 4.06 -9.48
C LEU A 18 15.46 2.64 -10.06
N THR A 19 15.88 2.44 -11.29
CA THR A 19 15.86 1.11 -11.95
C THR A 19 16.76 0.13 -11.22
N GLN A 20 17.97 0.57 -10.82
CA GLN A 20 18.90 -0.23 -10.03
C GLN A 20 18.37 -0.52 -8.63
N ALA A 21 17.73 0.45 -7.96
CA ALA A 21 17.12 0.22 -6.66
C ALA A 21 15.99 -0.81 -6.74
N ARG A 22 15.15 -0.72 -7.78
CA ARG A 22 14.05 -1.66 -8.03
C ARG A 22 14.55 -3.06 -8.35
N SER A 23 15.65 -3.21 -9.11
CA SER A 23 16.19 -4.53 -9.47
C SER A 23 16.77 -5.30 -8.29
N ARG A 24 17.04 -4.64 -7.15
CA ARG A 24 17.43 -5.29 -5.89
C ARG A 24 16.25 -5.97 -5.19
N LEU A 25 15.01 -5.64 -5.56
CA LEU A 25 13.84 -6.35 -5.04
C LEU A 25 13.81 -7.76 -5.64
N ASN A 26 13.76 -8.75 -4.76
CA ASN A 26 13.66 -10.15 -5.13
C ASN A 26 12.71 -10.87 -4.18
N PRO A 27 11.41 -10.96 -4.54
CA PRO A 27 10.40 -11.63 -3.72
C PRO A 27 10.72 -13.09 -3.43
N ALA A 28 11.32 -13.81 -4.38
CA ALA A 28 11.69 -15.22 -4.22
C ALA A 28 12.79 -15.41 -3.17
N ALA A 29 13.70 -14.43 -3.03
CA ALA A 29 14.74 -14.42 -2.01
C ALA A 29 14.35 -13.64 -0.73
N GLY A 30 13.11 -13.12 -0.64
CA GLY A 30 12.65 -12.32 0.49
C GLY A 30 13.19 -10.88 0.55
N ALA A 31 13.88 -10.40 -0.48
CA ALA A 31 14.32 -9.01 -0.58
C ALA A 31 13.16 -8.11 -1.00
N MET A 32 12.36 -7.67 -0.02
CA MET A 32 11.12 -6.92 -0.25
C MET A 32 11.29 -5.40 -0.13
N LEU A 33 12.43 -4.91 0.33
CA LEU A 33 12.70 -3.49 0.57
C LEU A 33 14.04 -3.08 -0.07
N SER A 34 14.04 -1.91 -0.71
CA SER A 34 15.21 -1.22 -1.24
C SER A 34 15.03 0.28 -1.04
N ALA A 35 16.07 0.98 -0.60
CA ALA A 35 16.02 2.39 -0.27
C ALA A 35 17.22 3.15 -0.83
N LEU A 36 16.99 4.41 -1.20
CA LEU A 36 18.05 5.32 -1.63
C LEU A 36 18.09 6.56 -0.76
N TRP A 37 19.27 6.95 -0.30
CA TRP A 37 19.53 8.28 0.24
C TRP A 37 20.18 9.16 -0.83
N VAL A 38 19.42 10.14 -1.34
CA VAL A 38 19.89 11.13 -2.32
C VAL A 38 20.50 12.30 -1.58
N ALA A 39 21.83 12.28 -1.45
CA ALA A 39 22.55 13.17 -0.54
C ALA A 39 22.46 14.66 -0.94
N SER A 40 22.50 14.95 -2.24
CA SER A 40 22.40 16.33 -2.75
C SER A 40 21.06 17.00 -2.46
N ALA A 41 20.00 16.21 -2.29
CA ALA A 41 18.64 16.70 -2.13
C ALA A 41 18.06 16.44 -0.73
N ASN A 42 18.80 15.77 0.16
CA ASN A 42 18.31 15.26 1.45
C ASN A 42 16.99 14.47 1.30
N ARG A 43 16.91 13.59 0.30
CA ARG A 43 15.71 12.80 0.00
C ARG A 43 15.93 11.31 0.25
N LEU A 44 14.98 10.69 0.92
CA LEU A 44 14.86 9.25 1.05
C LEU A 44 13.87 8.74 -0.01
N VAL A 45 14.30 7.78 -0.83
CA VAL A 45 13.42 6.99 -1.70
C VAL A 45 13.23 5.63 -1.05
N LEU A 46 11.98 5.22 -0.86
CA LEU A 46 11.63 3.92 -0.30
C LEU A 46 10.88 3.10 -1.35
N MET A 47 11.39 1.91 -1.68
CA MET A 47 10.75 0.96 -2.58
C MET A 47 10.45 -0.32 -1.82
N ILE A 48 9.17 -0.62 -1.65
CA ILE A 48 8.72 -1.86 -1.02
C ILE A 48 7.90 -2.64 -2.06
N HIS A 49 8.21 -3.93 -2.20
CA HIS A 49 7.46 -4.81 -3.08
C HIS A 49 6.01 -4.93 -2.58
N HIS A 50 5.02 -4.85 -3.47
CA HIS A 50 3.59 -4.76 -3.11
C HIS A 50 3.06 -5.99 -2.33
N LEU A 51 3.78 -7.12 -2.34
CA LEU A 51 3.47 -8.26 -1.48
C LEU A 51 3.65 -7.98 0.02
N ALA A 52 4.40 -6.94 0.37
CA ALA A 52 4.74 -6.59 1.75
C ALA A 52 4.14 -5.24 2.21
N VAL A 53 3.41 -4.53 1.34
CA VAL A 53 2.85 -3.20 1.62
C VAL A 53 1.56 -2.96 0.84
N ASP A 54 0.66 -2.17 1.41
CA ASP A 54 -0.54 -1.66 0.74
C ASP A 54 -0.76 -0.16 1.06
N GLY A 55 -1.86 0.41 0.57
CA GLY A 55 -2.20 1.82 0.80
C GLY A 55 -2.35 2.19 2.28
N VAL A 56 -2.84 1.28 3.13
CA VAL A 56 -3.01 1.53 4.57
C VAL A 56 -1.65 1.49 5.28
N SER A 57 -0.79 0.56 4.86
CA SER A 57 0.56 0.37 5.39
C SER A 57 1.43 1.61 5.22
N TRP A 58 1.30 2.35 4.10
CA TRP A 58 2.07 3.56 3.84
C TRP A 58 1.85 4.66 4.89
N ARG A 59 0.61 4.83 5.35
CA ARG A 59 0.31 5.82 6.40
C ARG A 59 1.08 5.49 7.68
N ILE A 60 1.07 4.23 8.09
CA ILE A 60 1.78 3.73 9.29
C ILE A 60 3.30 3.92 9.12
N LEU A 61 3.85 3.53 7.97
CA LEU A 61 5.29 3.64 7.71
C LEU A 61 5.79 5.09 7.78
N VAL A 62 5.05 6.03 7.20
CA VAL A 62 5.42 7.46 7.22
C VAL A 62 5.28 8.05 8.63
N GLU A 63 4.22 7.68 9.36
CA GLU A 63 4.03 8.08 10.77
C GLU A 63 5.20 7.59 11.65
N ASP A 64 5.56 6.30 11.55
CA ASP A 64 6.63 5.69 12.34
C ASP A 64 8.02 6.25 11.97
N LEU A 65 8.29 6.49 10.69
CA LEU A 65 9.53 7.12 10.24
C LEU A 65 9.68 8.53 10.81
N ASN A 66 8.60 9.33 10.80
CA ASN A 66 8.62 10.67 11.37
C ASN A 66 8.81 10.66 12.88
N LEU A 67 8.12 9.75 13.59
CA LEU A 67 8.25 9.59 15.03
C LEU A 67 9.67 9.19 15.42
N GLY A 68 10.21 8.16 14.78
CA GLY A 68 11.57 7.70 15.02
C GLY A 68 12.61 8.76 14.71
N TRP A 69 12.43 9.52 13.63
CA TRP A 69 13.31 10.64 13.28
C TRP A 69 13.29 11.75 14.35
N ALA A 70 12.10 12.15 14.83
CA ALA A 70 11.97 13.17 15.86
C ALA A 70 12.59 12.74 17.21
N GLN A 71 12.38 11.49 17.62
CA GLN A 71 13.00 10.93 18.82
C GLN A 71 14.53 10.90 18.69
N HIS A 72 15.05 10.38 17.58
CA HIS A 72 16.49 10.34 17.33
C HIS A 72 17.11 11.75 17.31
N HIS A 73 16.47 12.71 16.62
CA HIS A 73 16.97 14.09 16.52
C HIS A 73 16.97 14.83 17.87
N SER A 74 16.10 14.43 18.81
CA SER A 74 16.06 14.96 20.17
C SER A 74 16.95 14.19 21.17
N GLY A 75 17.79 13.26 20.68
CA GLY A 75 18.66 12.43 21.51
C GLY A 75 17.91 11.41 22.38
N GLN A 76 16.63 11.16 22.08
CA GLN A 76 15.81 10.16 22.76
C GLN A 76 15.97 8.79 22.08
N PRO A 77 15.85 7.69 22.84
CA PRO A 77 15.78 6.37 22.24
C PRO A 77 14.55 6.25 21.34
N VAL A 78 14.71 5.58 20.20
CA VAL A 78 13.60 5.33 19.27
C VAL A 78 12.67 4.26 19.84
N VAL A 79 11.43 4.64 20.15
CA VAL A 79 10.36 3.78 20.64
C VAL A 79 9.12 4.01 19.76
N LEU A 80 8.78 3.01 18.97
CA LEU A 80 7.59 3.01 18.11
C LEU A 80 6.39 2.40 18.85
N PRO A 81 5.15 2.72 18.43
CA PRO A 81 3.94 2.10 18.97
C PRO A 81 4.01 0.57 18.87
N ALA A 82 3.37 -0.12 19.83
CA ALA A 82 3.31 -1.57 19.79
C ALA A 82 2.60 -2.04 18.51
N THR A 83 3.23 -2.97 17.79
CA THR A 83 2.59 -3.62 16.65
C THR A 83 1.39 -4.43 17.14
N GLY A 84 0.26 -4.34 16.42
CA GLY A 84 -0.91 -5.20 16.66
C GLY A 84 -0.66 -6.64 16.20
N THR A 85 -1.62 -7.20 15.47
CA THR A 85 -1.51 -8.56 14.92
C THR A 85 -0.44 -8.63 13.83
N SER A 86 0.57 -9.49 13.99
CA SER A 86 1.56 -9.74 12.93
C SER A 86 0.90 -10.31 11.67
N PHE A 87 1.47 -10.03 10.49
CA PHE A 87 0.97 -10.58 9.22
C PHE A 87 0.95 -12.12 9.19
N ALA A 88 1.92 -12.76 9.84
CA ALA A 88 1.97 -14.21 9.97
C ALA A 88 0.77 -14.74 10.78
N ARG A 89 0.46 -14.10 11.93
CA ARG A 89 -0.71 -14.47 12.74
C ARG A 89 -2.01 -14.18 12.00
N TRP A 90 -2.12 -13.03 11.35
CA TRP A 90 -3.28 -12.66 10.54
C TRP A 90 -3.52 -13.67 9.42
N SER A 91 -2.47 -14.06 8.68
CA SER A 91 -2.56 -15.06 7.61
C SER A 91 -3.03 -16.42 8.11
N ALA A 92 -2.55 -16.87 9.28
CA ALA A 92 -3.01 -18.11 9.89
C ALA A 92 -4.50 -18.05 10.26
N LEU A 93 -4.93 -16.94 10.87
CA LEU A 93 -6.33 -16.69 11.21
C LEU A 93 -7.23 -16.61 9.97
N LEU A 94 -6.72 -16.06 8.86
CA LEU A 94 -7.46 -15.98 7.61
C LEU A 94 -7.80 -17.36 7.05
N VAL A 95 -6.87 -18.33 7.15
CA VAL A 95 -7.11 -19.72 6.73
C VAL A 95 -8.22 -20.37 7.57
N GLU A 96 -8.22 -20.12 8.89
CA GLU A 96 -9.29 -20.58 9.78
C GLU A 96 -10.63 -19.91 9.43
N HIS A 97 -10.61 -18.58 9.23
CA HIS A 97 -11.79 -17.79 8.91
C HIS A 97 -12.44 -18.21 7.59
N ALA A 98 -11.65 -18.50 6.56
CA ALA A 98 -12.13 -18.92 5.25
C ALA A 98 -12.97 -20.21 5.27
N ARG A 99 -12.85 -21.03 6.33
CA ARG A 99 -13.61 -22.28 6.51
C ARG A 99 -14.86 -22.12 7.36
N ARG A 100 -15.11 -20.94 7.92
CA ARG A 100 -16.27 -20.74 8.80
C ARG A 100 -17.58 -20.87 8.02
N PRO A 101 -18.64 -21.43 8.63
CA PRO A 101 -19.93 -21.62 7.95
C PRO A 101 -20.54 -20.34 7.40
N ASP A 102 -20.36 -19.20 8.08
CA ASP A 102 -20.84 -17.90 7.61
C ASP A 102 -20.13 -17.43 6.33
N VAL A 103 -18.83 -17.70 6.20
CA VAL A 103 -18.06 -17.37 4.99
C VAL A 103 -18.42 -18.31 3.85
N VAL A 104 -18.42 -19.63 4.10
CA VAL A 104 -18.78 -20.65 3.10
C VAL A 104 -20.23 -20.47 2.63
N GLY A 105 -21.12 -20.04 3.52
CA GLY A 105 -22.51 -19.72 3.20
C GLY A 105 -22.66 -18.61 2.16
N THR A 106 -21.65 -17.76 1.95
CA THR A 106 -21.69 -16.69 0.94
C THR A 106 -21.46 -17.17 -0.50
N VAL A 107 -21.06 -18.44 -0.71
CA VAL A 107 -20.69 -18.96 -2.03
C VAL A 107 -21.78 -18.77 -3.08
N GLU A 108 -23.05 -18.97 -2.72
CA GLU A 108 -24.15 -18.82 -3.69
C GLU A 108 -24.35 -17.37 -4.12
N ALA A 109 -24.24 -16.41 -3.19
CA ALA A 109 -24.28 -14.99 -3.52
C ALA A 109 -23.11 -14.60 -4.46
N TRP A 110 -21.90 -15.09 -4.20
CA TRP A 110 -20.76 -14.85 -5.09
C TRP A 110 -20.91 -15.51 -6.46
N ARG A 111 -21.51 -16.70 -6.54
CA ARG A 111 -21.85 -17.33 -7.82
C ARG A 111 -22.83 -16.49 -8.61
N GLN A 112 -23.86 -15.97 -7.97
CA GLN A 112 -24.81 -15.07 -8.61
C GLN A 112 -24.12 -13.78 -9.11
N VAL A 113 -23.22 -13.20 -8.32
CA VAL A 113 -22.43 -12.04 -8.78
C VAL A 113 -21.58 -12.41 -10.00
N ALA A 114 -20.95 -13.58 -9.99
CA ALA A 114 -20.09 -14.05 -11.08
C ALA A 114 -20.82 -14.36 -12.39
N THR A 115 -22.15 -14.50 -12.39
CA THR A 115 -22.94 -14.60 -13.64
C THR A 115 -23.21 -13.26 -14.28
N THR A 116 -22.90 -12.15 -13.60
CA THR A 116 -23.07 -10.79 -14.16
C THR A 116 -22.15 -10.64 -15.38
N PRO A 117 -22.69 -10.31 -16.57
CA PRO A 117 -21.86 -10.11 -17.75
C PRO A 117 -20.82 -9.00 -17.53
N ALA A 118 -19.60 -9.21 -18.02
CA ALA A 118 -18.58 -8.18 -17.96
C ALA A 118 -19.04 -6.94 -18.74
N ALA A 119 -18.92 -5.76 -18.13
CA ALA A 119 -19.26 -4.49 -18.78
C ALA A 119 -18.23 -4.07 -19.84
N LEU A 120 -17.05 -4.67 -19.82
CA LEU A 120 -15.94 -4.39 -20.73
C LEU A 120 -15.59 -5.65 -21.56
N PRO A 121 -15.00 -5.48 -22.75
CA PRO A 121 -14.50 -6.58 -23.55
C PRO A 121 -13.49 -7.45 -22.79
N ALA A 122 -13.34 -8.69 -23.24
CA ALA A 122 -12.31 -9.58 -22.70
C ALA A 122 -10.91 -9.00 -22.93
N LEU A 123 -10.04 -9.20 -21.94
CA LEU A 123 -8.65 -8.74 -22.01
C LEU A 123 -7.85 -9.57 -23.03
N HIS A 124 -6.93 -8.90 -23.72
CA HIS A 124 -5.96 -9.47 -24.64
C HIS A 124 -4.60 -9.53 -23.93
N PRO A 125 -4.16 -10.69 -23.39
CA PRO A 125 -3.00 -10.76 -22.48
C PRO A 125 -1.67 -10.25 -23.07
N VAL A 126 -1.54 -10.24 -24.40
CA VAL A 126 -0.35 -9.74 -25.12
C VAL A 126 -0.36 -8.21 -25.23
N VAL A 127 -1.55 -7.61 -25.32
CA VAL A 127 -1.72 -6.16 -25.55
C VAL A 127 -2.00 -5.43 -24.24
N ASP A 128 -2.88 -5.98 -23.40
CA ASP A 128 -3.35 -5.37 -22.14
C ASP A 128 -2.35 -5.60 -21.01
N THR A 129 -1.12 -5.12 -21.23
CA THR A 129 -0.04 -5.14 -20.25
C THR A 129 0.09 -3.78 -19.59
N PHE A 130 0.65 -3.74 -18.37
CA PHE A 130 0.95 -2.48 -17.70
C PHE A 130 1.89 -1.57 -18.51
N ALA A 131 2.79 -2.17 -19.31
CA ALA A 131 3.70 -1.42 -20.17
C ALA A 131 2.99 -0.67 -21.31
N ALA A 132 1.86 -1.19 -21.78
CA ALA A 132 1.03 -0.57 -22.81
C ALA A 132 -0.07 0.33 -22.24
N ALA A 133 -0.25 0.34 -20.91
CA ALA A 133 -1.30 1.11 -20.26
C ALA A 133 -1.02 2.62 -20.34
N GLY A 134 -2.07 3.40 -20.66
CA GLY A 134 -2.06 4.86 -20.56
C GLY A 134 -2.58 5.36 -19.21
N HIS A 135 -2.39 6.64 -18.93
CA HIS A 135 -2.96 7.29 -17.76
C HIS A 135 -3.79 8.52 -18.16
N LEU A 136 -5.02 8.57 -17.66
CA LEU A 136 -5.89 9.73 -17.76
C LEU A 136 -6.33 10.11 -16.34
N SER A 137 -6.03 11.34 -15.94
CA SER A 137 -6.43 11.87 -14.62
C SER A 137 -7.41 13.02 -14.80
N ALA A 138 -8.37 13.11 -13.89
CA ALA A 138 -9.22 14.27 -13.70
C ALA A 138 -9.20 14.67 -12.22
N SER A 139 -9.46 15.94 -11.92
CA SER A 139 -9.50 16.45 -10.56
C SER A 139 -10.83 17.14 -10.31
N LEU A 140 -11.35 16.98 -9.09
CA LEU A 140 -12.51 17.71 -8.61
C LEU A 140 -12.04 18.97 -7.88
N ASP A 141 -12.85 20.02 -7.93
CA ASP A 141 -12.59 21.23 -7.17
C ASP A 141 -12.83 21.01 -5.67
N THR A 142 -12.25 21.90 -4.86
CA THR A 142 -12.30 21.81 -3.39
C THR A 142 -13.72 21.77 -2.84
N GLU A 143 -14.66 22.51 -3.44
CA GLU A 143 -16.06 22.56 -2.98
C GLU A 143 -16.72 21.19 -3.17
N THR A 144 -16.59 20.64 -4.37
CA THR A 144 -17.11 19.31 -4.70
C THR A 144 -16.46 18.23 -3.82
N THR A 145 -15.14 18.24 -3.66
CA THR A 145 -14.44 17.28 -2.79
C THR A 145 -14.92 17.36 -1.35
N ARG A 146 -15.15 18.56 -0.81
CA ARG A 146 -15.63 18.72 0.57
C ARG A 146 -17.03 18.17 0.77
N MET A 147 -17.94 18.40 -0.19
CA MET A 147 -19.28 17.82 -0.15
C MET A 147 -19.23 16.28 -0.15
N LEU A 148 -18.38 15.70 -1.01
CA LEU A 148 -18.20 14.25 -1.13
C LEU A 148 -17.54 13.60 0.09
N LEU A 149 -16.75 14.34 0.86
CA LEU A 149 -16.14 13.85 2.10
C LEU A 149 -17.00 14.07 3.35
N GLY A 150 -18.11 14.80 3.23
CA GLY A 150 -18.93 15.21 4.39
C GLY A 150 -20.42 15.02 4.18
N ALA A 151 -21.11 16.09 3.77
CA ALA A 151 -22.56 16.17 3.77
C ALA A 151 -23.24 15.12 2.88
N VAL A 152 -22.66 14.78 1.73
CA VAL A 152 -23.28 13.86 0.77
C VAL A 152 -23.34 12.44 1.33
N PRO A 153 -22.22 11.79 1.74
CA PRO A 153 -22.30 10.47 2.36
C PRO A 153 -23.19 10.45 3.61
N ALA A 154 -23.18 11.51 4.43
CA ALA A 154 -24.00 11.60 5.63
C ALA A 154 -25.51 11.54 5.31
N ALA A 155 -25.96 12.23 4.26
CA ALA A 155 -27.37 12.23 3.84
C ALA A 155 -27.88 10.85 3.42
N PHE A 156 -26.98 9.97 2.96
CA PHE A 156 -27.30 8.61 2.52
C PHE A 156 -26.83 7.52 3.50
N HIS A 157 -26.38 7.89 4.70
CA HIS A 157 -25.81 6.97 5.69
C HIS A 157 -24.64 6.13 5.14
N ALA A 158 -23.91 6.70 4.18
CA ALA A 158 -22.74 6.12 3.55
C ALA A 158 -21.42 6.76 4.04
N GLY A 159 -21.50 7.65 5.02
CA GLY A 159 -20.32 8.27 5.64
C GLY A 159 -19.57 7.30 6.54
N SER A 160 -18.24 7.37 6.53
CA SER A 160 -17.38 6.71 7.52
C SER A 160 -17.48 7.42 8.87
N THR A 161 -18.64 7.38 9.52
CA THR A 161 -18.76 7.78 10.92
C THR A 161 -18.95 6.53 11.75
N THR A 162 -17.84 6.07 12.32
CA THR A 162 -17.85 5.16 13.46
C THR A 162 -18.51 5.93 14.63
N SER A 163 -19.79 5.70 14.85
CA SER A 163 -20.47 6.09 16.08
C SER A 163 -21.40 4.96 16.49
N CYS A 164 -20.84 4.05 17.27
CA CYS A 164 -21.55 3.26 18.28
C CYS A 164 -20.74 3.38 19.57
#